data_AF-A0A1I4IDF7-F1
#
_entry.id   AF-A0A1I4IDF7-F1
#
_cell.length_a   1.000
_cell.length_b   1.000
_cell.length_c   1.000
_cell.angle_alpha   90.00
_cell.angle_beta   90.00
_cell.angle_gamma   90.00
#
_symmetry.space_group_name_H-M   'P 1'
#
loop_
_entity.id
_entity.type
_entity.pdbx_description
1 polymer ?
#
loop_
_entity_poly.entity_id
_entity_poly.type
_entity_poly.pdbx_seq_one_letter_code
_entity_poly.pdbx_strand_id
1 'polypeptide(L)'
;MRLVNLRFVYATLIGLVLAGIVHIAAVLAIPVLSEKDAVSRAGTSENLDHPQPIYTVATGDDPSPPEAWLPIPDPAVAVGVCAYDLADGPMRVSARTGPLSLSLAAHARRGAFYAVTDQAAVRGALDLVILTRAQYDEALAEDDENDPSRDVRIVAPDTRGVVVVRVIAGLPSQRPGANAAVQAVSCTTDSAADDTNGKDPTAKPAGR
;
A
#
# COMPACT_ATOMS: atom_id res chain seq x y z
N MET A 1 -46.20 18.87 40.59
CA MET A 1 -45.42 19.46 39.48
C MET A 1 -43.91 19.21 39.56
N ARG A 2 -43.21 19.37 40.69
CA ARG A 2 -41.74 19.19 40.76
C ARG A 2 -41.20 17.80 40.39
N LEU A 3 -41.88 16.70 40.74
CA LEU A 3 -41.44 15.34 40.37
C LEU A 3 -41.59 15.03 38.87
N VAL A 4 -42.58 15.63 38.18
CA VAL A 4 -42.78 15.42 36.73
C VAL A 4 -41.63 16.06 35.96
N ASN A 5 -41.18 17.24 36.38
CA ASN A 5 -40.03 17.92 35.78
C ASN A 5 -38.72 17.15 36.00
N LEU A 6 -38.52 16.57 37.19
CA LEU A 6 -37.30 15.79 37.47
C LEU A 6 -37.24 14.52 36.62
N ARG A 7 -38.36 13.80 36.50
CA ARG A 7 -38.46 12.59 35.66
C ARG A 7 -38.23 12.91 34.18
N PHE A 8 -38.75 14.04 33.70
CA PHE A 8 -38.52 14.50 32.34
C PHE A 8 -37.04 14.81 32.08
N VAL A 9 -36.41 15.57 32.99
CA VAL A 9 -34.96 15.89 32.89
C VAL A 9 -34.10 14.62 32.91
N TYR A 10 -34.39 13.67 33.80
CA TYR A 10 -33.67 12.39 33.82
C TYR A 10 -33.88 11.58 32.55
N ALA A 11 -35.11 11.50 32.02
CA ALA A 11 -35.38 10.81 30.77
C ALA A 11 -34.62 11.44 29.59
N THR A 12 -34.56 12.77 29.53
CA THR A 12 -33.79 13.49 28.50
C THR A 12 -32.28 13.24 28.64
N LEU A 13 -31.73 13.27 29.85
CA LEU A 13 -30.31 12.97 30.08
C LEU A 13 -29.95 11.53 29.68
N ILE A 14 -30.76 10.56 30.06
CA ILE A 14 -30.57 9.16 29.65
C ILE A 14 -30.64 9.03 28.14
N GLY A 15 -31.62 9.68 27.50
CA GLY A 15 -31.75 9.70 26.04
C GLY A 15 -30.51 10.28 25.35
N LEU A 16 -29.97 11.39 25.87
CA LEU A 16 -28.76 12.02 25.34
C LEU A 16 -27.53 11.11 25.47
N VAL A 17 -27.37 10.47 26.63
CA VAL A 17 -26.26 9.54 26.88
C VAL A 17 -26.35 8.33 25.95
N LEU A 18 -27.53 7.73 25.81
CA LEU A 18 -27.74 6.61 24.88
C LEU A 18 -27.49 7.03 23.42
N ALA A 19 -28.00 8.19 23.00
CA ALA A 19 -27.74 8.72 21.67
C ALA A 19 -26.24 8.94 21.43
N GLY A 20 -25.51 9.48 22.42
CA GLY A 20 -24.07 9.65 22.36
C GLY A 20 -23.31 8.32 22.23
N ILE A 21 -23.68 7.31 23.01
CA ILE A 21 -23.06 5.97 22.95
C ILE A 21 -23.31 5.34 21.57
N VAL A 22 -24.55 5.36 21.08
CA VAL A 22 -24.90 4.80 19.77
C VAL A 22 -24.17 5.55 18.65
N HIS A 23 -24.06 6.89 18.73
CA HIS A 23 -23.32 7.67 17.77
C HIS A 23 -21.83 7.27 17.71
N ILE A 24 -21.16 7.18 18.86
CA ILE A 24 -19.75 6.78 18.94
C ILE A 24 -19.58 5.36 18.40
N ALA A 25 -20.42 4.42 18.85
CA ALA A 25 -20.36 3.03 18.40
C ALA A 25 -20.55 2.92 16.88
N ALA A 26 -21.50 3.66 16.32
CA ALA A 26 -21.75 3.69 14.88
C ALA A 26 -20.54 4.24 14.11
N VAL A 27 -19.97 5.38 14.53
CA VAL A 27 -18.80 5.99 13.89
C VAL A 27 -17.59 5.05 13.92
N LEU A 28 -17.33 4.38 15.04
CA LEU A 28 -16.23 3.42 15.17
C LEU A 28 -16.48 2.12 14.40
N ALA A 29 -17.74 1.76 14.13
CA ALA A 29 -18.09 0.57 13.36
C ALA A 29 -17.98 0.76 11.84
N ILE A 30 -18.02 2.01 11.33
CA ILE A 30 -17.89 2.35 9.90
C ILE A 30 -16.75 1.59 9.19
N PRO A 31 -15.49 1.60 9.66
CA PRO A 31 -14.38 0.96 8.93
C PRO A 31 -14.54 -0.56 8.80
N VAL A 32 -15.22 -1.22 9.75
CA VAL A 32 -15.40 -2.68 9.74
C VAL A 32 -16.60 -3.08 8.90
N LEU A 33 -17.66 -2.28 8.90
CA LEU A 33 -18.91 -2.53 8.19
C LEU A 33 -18.90 -2.04 6.73
N SER A 34 -17.83 -1.36 6.29
CA SER A 34 -17.71 -0.88 4.92
C SER A 34 -17.46 -2.04 3.95
N GLU A 35 -18.50 -2.46 3.22
CA GLU A 35 -18.44 -3.51 2.19
C GLU A 35 -17.59 -3.08 0.96
N LYS A 36 -17.37 -1.78 0.77
CA LYS A 36 -16.63 -1.19 -0.38
C LYS A 36 -15.37 -0.45 0.07
N ASP A 37 -14.58 -1.08 0.93
CA ASP A 37 -13.29 -0.53 1.33
C ASP A 37 -12.24 -0.58 0.19
N ALA A 38 -11.13 0.15 0.37
CA ALA A 38 -10.09 0.24 -0.66
C ALA A 38 -9.44 -1.11 -0.99
N VAL A 39 -9.37 -2.03 -0.02
CA VAL A 39 -8.78 -3.37 -0.19
C VAL A 39 -9.69 -4.23 -1.06
N SER A 40 -11.01 -4.24 -0.79
CA SER A 40 -11.96 -5.01 -1.58
C SER A 40 -12.05 -4.52 -3.02
N ARG A 41 -11.94 -3.20 -3.24
CA ARG A 41 -11.90 -2.63 -4.59
C ARG A 41 -10.60 -2.97 -5.30
N ALA A 42 -9.45 -2.85 -4.63
CA ALA A 42 -8.15 -3.12 -5.22
C ALA A 42 -7.88 -4.60 -5.54
N GLY A 43 -8.75 -5.54 -5.12
CA GLY A 43 -8.57 -6.98 -5.40
C GLY A 43 -8.37 -7.32 -6.88
N THR A 44 -8.83 -6.48 -7.81
CA THR A 44 -8.52 -6.66 -9.25
C THR A 44 -7.04 -6.54 -9.59
N SER A 45 -6.23 -5.91 -8.72
CA SER A 45 -4.79 -5.73 -8.90
C SER A 45 -3.93 -6.88 -8.38
N GLU A 46 -4.52 -7.86 -7.68
CA GLU A 46 -3.78 -8.98 -7.08
C GLU A 46 -3.07 -9.85 -8.11
N ASN A 47 -3.57 -9.88 -9.35
CA ASN A 47 -2.99 -10.65 -10.46
C ASN A 47 -2.12 -9.79 -11.40
N LEU A 48 -1.77 -8.56 -11.02
CA LEU A 48 -0.94 -7.67 -11.82
C LEU A 48 0.48 -7.63 -11.24
N ASP A 49 1.48 -7.78 -12.11
CA ASP A 49 2.90 -7.61 -11.73
C ASP A 49 3.31 -6.14 -11.56
N HIS A 50 2.36 -5.21 -11.68
CA HIS A 50 2.54 -3.77 -11.58
C HIS A 50 1.31 -3.11 -10.93
N PRO A 51 1.42 -1.87 -10.41
CA PRO A 51 0.28 -1.19 -9.83
C PRO A 51 -0.88 -1.02 -10.81
N GLN A 52 -2.09 -1.28 -10.33
CA GLN A 52 -3.30 -0.82 -10.99
C GLN A 52 -3.39 0.70 -10.79
N PRO A 53 -3.45 1.51 -11.87
CA PRO A 53 -3.60 2.95 -11.73
C PRO A 53 -4.99 3.28 -11.18
N ILE A 54 -5.04 3.96 -10.04
CA ILE A 54 -6.30 4.44 -9.44
C ILE A 54 -6.54 5.91 -9.79
N TYR A 55 -5.46 6.68 -9.96
CA TYR A 55 -5.52 8.04 -10.43
C TYR A 55 -4.25 8.39 -11.21
N THR A 56 -4.42 8.92 -12.41
CA THR A 56 -3.34 9.49 -13.22
C THR A 56 -3.52 11.00 -13.30
N VAL A 57 -2.41 11.73 -13.21
CA VAL A 57 -2.42 13.20 -13.29
C VAL A 57 -2.66 13.64 -14.73
N ALA A 58 -3.49 14.66 -14.92
CA ALA A 58 -3.86 15.16 -16.24
C ALA A 58 -2.64 15.71 -16.99
N THR A 59 -2.37 15.15 -18.16
CA THR A 59 -1.39 15.68 -19.12
C THR A 59 -2.11 16.55 -20.15
N GLY A 60 -1.37 17.28 -20.99
CA GLY A 60 -1.99 18.15 -21.99
C GLY A 60 -2.90 17.39 -22.96
N ASP A 61 -2.57 16.13 -23.24
CA ASP A 61 -3.26 15.28 -24.22
C ASP A 61 -4.23 14.29 -23.55
N ASP A 62 -3.99 13.91 -22.28
CA ASP A 62 -4.85 12.98 -21.53
C ASP A 62 -5.44 13.64 -20.26
N PRO A 63 -6.77 13.85 -20.19
CA PRO A 63 -7.40 14.30 -18.95
C PRO A 63 -7.28 13.23 -17.86
N SER A 64 -7.26 13.67 -16.59
CA SER A 64 -7.31 12.74 -15.47
C SER A 64 -8.65 11.98 -15.48
N PRO A 65 -8.67 10.66 -15.20
CA PRO A 65 -9.90 9.89 -15.17
C PRO A 65 -10.90 10.48 -14.17
N PRO A 66 -12.21 10.53 -14.48
CA PRO A 66 -13.22 10.94 -13.51
C PRO A 66 -13.20 9.99 -12.31
N GLU A 67 -12.97 10.56 -11.14
CA GLU A 67 -12.72 9.90 -9.85
C GLU A 67 -13.86 8.95 -9.44
N ALA A 68 -13.76 7.68 -9.81
CA ALA A 68 -14.68 6.67 -9.31
C ALA A 68 -14.20 6.01 -8.00
N TRP A 69 -12.91 6.13 -7.64
CA TRP A 69 -12.28 5.37 -6.55
C TRP A 69 -11.71 6.20 -5.40
N LEU A 70 -10.97 7.26 -5.72
CA LEU A 70 -10.39 8.20 -4.74
C LEU A 70 -11.25 9.47 -4.72
N PRO A 71 -11.91 9.81 -3.61
CA PRO A 71 -12.60 11.10 -3.50
C PRO A 71 -11.57 12.24 -3.44
N ILE A 72 -11.58 13.14 -4.43
CA ILE A 72 -10.75 14.35 -4.48
C ILE A 72 -9.25 14.04 -4.33
N PRO A 73 -8.63 13.32 -5.30
CA PRO A 73 -7.21 13.09 -5.36
C PRO A 73 -6.46 14.41 -5.55
N ASP A 74 -5.21 14.42 -5.10
CA ASP A 74 -4.32 15.55 -5.34
C ASP A 74 -3.97 15.62 -6.84
N PRO A 75 -4.22 16.75 -7.53
CA PRO A 75 -3.98 16.89 -8.97
C PRO A 75 -2.50 16.84 -9.37
N ALA A 76 -1.57 16.85 -8.40
CA ALA A 76 -0.14 16.72 -8.62
C ALA A 76 0.40 15.32 -8.29
N VAL A 77 -0.43 14.36 -7.86
CA VAL A 77 0.04 13.04 -7.40
C VAL A 77 -0.57 11.94 -8.24
N ALA A 78 0.26 11.20 -8.97
CA ALA A 78 -0.16 9.95 -9.60
C ALA A 78 -0.23 8.84 -8.55
N VAL A 79 -1.26 7.99 -8.63
CA VAL A 79 -1.54 6.95 -7.62
C VAL A 79 -1.82 5.61 -8.29
N GLY A 80 -1.08 4.59 -7.87
CA GLY A 80 -1.32 3.18 -8.20
C GLY A 80 -1.49 2.35 -6.93
N VAL A 81 -2.08 1.16 -7.06
CA VAL A 81 -2.21 0.21 -5.96
C VAL A 81 -1.84 -1.20 -6.40
N CYS A 82 -1.22 -1.94 -5.49
CA CYS A 82 -1.01 -3.37 -5.61
C CYS A 82 -1.69 -4.06 -4.43
N ALA A 83 -2.72 -4.86 -4.69
CA ALA A 83 -3.30 -5.73 -3.68
C ALA A 83 -2.38 -6.93 -3.43
N TYR A 84 -2.41 -7.43 -2.21
CA TYR A 84 -1.70 -8.65 -1.83
C TYR A 84 -2.61 -9.57 -1.03
N ASP A 85 -2.45 -10.88 -1.25
CA ASP A 85 -2.87 -11.94 -0.34
C ASP A 85 -1.63 -12.75 0.07
N LEU A 86 -1.24 -12.64 1.33
CA LEU A 86 -0.06 -13.32 1.85
C LEU A 86 -0.25 -14.83 1.99
N ALA A 87 -1.45 -15.35 1.72
CA ALA A 87 -1.68 -16.78 1.54
C ALA A 87 -0.96 -17.33 0.30
N ASP A 88 -0.77 -16.51 -0.73
CA ASP A 88 -0.07 -16.90 -1.97
C ASP A 88 1.45 -16.76 -1.87
N GLY A 89 1.93 -15.97 -0.90
CA GLY A 89 3.35 -15.78 -0.62
C GLY A 89 3.66 -14.36 -0.12
N PRO A 90 4.90 -14.09 0.31
CA PRO A 90 5.38 -12.74 0.55
C PRO A 90 5.19 -11.86 -0.69
N MET A 91 4.74 -10.63 -0.50
CA MET A 91 4.61 -9.67 -1.60
C MET A 91 5.84 -8.77 -1.65
N ARG A 92 6.54 -8.75 -2.78
CA ARG A 92 7.64 -7.81 -3.05
C ARG A 92 7.15 -6.66 -3.92
N VAL A 93 7.43 -5.44 -3.46
CA VAL A 93 7.19 -4.21 -4.20
C VAL A 93 8.53 -3.53 -4.45
N SER A 94 8.94 -3.52 -5.72
CA SER A 94 10.22 -2.99 -6.16
C SER A 94 10.04 -1.71 -6.98
N ALA A 95 10.69 -0.64 -6.53
CA ALA A 95 10.69 0.64 -7.22
C ALA A 95 12.11 1.12 -7.51
N ARG A 96 12.32 1.71 -8.69
CA ARG A 96 13.56 2.41 -9.02
C ARG A 96 13.39 3.90 -8.70
N THR A 97 14.34 4.45 -7.95
CA THR A 97 14.32 5.88 -7.65
C THR A 97 14.61 6.68 -8.91
N GLY A 98 13.94 7.83 -9.05
CA GLY A 98 14.14 8.74 -10.16
C GLY A 98 14.22 10.20 -9.68
N PRO A 99 14.06 11.16 -10.61
CA PRO A 99 14.06 12.58 -10.25
C PRO A 99 12.76 13.04 -9.57
N LEU A 100 11.74 12.18 -9.49
CA LEU A 100 10.44 12.48 -8.91
C LEU A 100 10.32 11.78 -7.56
N SER A 101 9.70 12.46 -6.59
CA SER A 101 9.46 11.91 -5.26
C SER A 101 8.48 10.75 -5.31
N LEU A 102 8.94 9.57 -4.91
CA LEU A 102 8.15 8.34 -4.83
C LEU A 102 7.92 7.92 -3.37
N SER A 103 6.72 7.44 -3.08
CA SER A 103 6.39 6.83 -1.79
C SER A 103 5.56 5.56 -1.95
N LEU A 104 5.79 4.62 -1.04
CA LEU A 104 5.07 3.37 -0.90
C LEU A 104 4.43 3.36 0.50
N ALA A 105 3.13 3.10 0.58
CA ALA A 105 2.43 2.96 1.85
C ALA A 105 1.70 1.62 1.89
N ALA A 106 1.96 0.81 2.90
CA ALA A 106 1.32 -0.46 3.12
C ALA A 106 0.08 -0.27 4.01
N HIS A 107 -1.05 -0.76 3.53
CA HIS A 107 -2.33 -0.71 4.19
C HIS A 107 -2.89 -2.11 4.39
N ALA A 108 -3.48 -2.31 5.56
CA ALA A 108 -4.34 -3.43 5.87
C ALA A 108 -5.80 -2.93 5.98
N ARG A 109 -6.76 -3.81 6.26
CA ARG A 109 -8.17 -3.42 6.42
C ARG A 109 -8.37 -2.33 7.49
N ARG A 110 -7.50 -2.32 8.51
CA ARG A 110 -7.57 -1.34 9.62
C ARG A 110 -6.88 0.00 9.33
N GLY A 111 -6.18 0.14 8.21
CA GLY A 111 -5.47 1.37 7.82
C GLY A 111 -4.01 1.14 7.44
N ALA A 112 -3.26 2.24 7.30
CA ALA A 112 -1.83 2.21 7.02
C ALA A 112 -1.06 1.68 8.23
N PHE A 113 -0.09 0.79 8.00
CA PHE A 113 0.78 0.26 9.05
C PHE A 113 2.27 0.49 8.77
N TYR A 114 2.64 0.78 7.53
CA TYR A 114 4.01 1.12 7.16
C TYR A 114 4.02 2.10 5.98
N ALA A 115 4.99 2.99 5.94
CA ALA A 115 5.21 3.89 4.82
C ALA A 115 6.70 4.17 4.66
N VAL A 116 7.13 4.24 3.41
CA VAL A 116 8.52 4.50 3.04
C VAL A 116 8.55 5.35 1.78
N THR A 117 9.65 6.05 1.59
CA THR A 117 9.87 6.94 0.45
C THR A 117 11.18 6.58 -0.25
N ASP A 118 11.39 7.12 -1.44
CA ASP A 118 12.63 6.94 -2.21
C ASP A 118 13.91 7.35 -1.45
N GLN A 119 13.83 8.18 -0.41
CA GLN A 119 14.96 8.49 0.47
C GLN A 119 15.51 7.27 1.23
N ALA A 120 14.72 6.21 1.41
CA ALA A 120 15.20 4.97 2.05
C ALA A 120 15.88 4.01 1.05
N ALA A 121 15.90 4.35 -0.24
CA ALA A 121 16.45 3.48 -1.27
C ALA A 121 17.96 3.27 -1.14
N VAL A 122 18.40 2.05 -1.42
CA VAL A 122 19.82 1.69 -1.45
C VAL A 122 20.23 1.50 -2.91
N ARG A 123 21.26 2.25 -3.35
CA ARG A 123 21.75 2.23 -4.75
C ARG A 123 20.65 2.51 -5.80
N GLY A 124 19.67 3.32 -5.42
CA GLY A 124 18.56 3.73 -6.29
C GLY A 124 17.51 2.65 -6.54
N ALA A 125 17.48 1.60 -5.70
CA ALA A 125 16.42 0.61 -5.64
C ALA A 125 15.78 0.65 -4.25
N LEU A 126 14.45 0.59 -4.21
CA LEU A 126 13.63 0.46 -3.02
C LEU A 126 12.83 -0.83 -3.14
N ASP A 127 13.20 -1.84 -2.35
CA ASP A 127 12.53 -3.14 -2.32
C ASP A 127 11.83 -3.28 -0.96
N LEU A 128 10.50 -3.32 -0.99
CA LEU A 128 9.65 -3.51 0.18
C LEU A 128 9.01 -4.90 0.11
N VAL A 129 9.22 -5.73 1.12
CA VAL A 129 8.61 -7.06 1.21
C VAL A 129 7.60 -7.08 2.34
N ILE A 130 6.36 -7.42 2.01
CA ILE A 130 5.27 -7.57 2.96
C ILE A 130 5.00 -9.05 3.16
N LEU A 131 4.95 -9.46 4.42
CA LEU A 131 4.94 -10.87 4.77
C LEU A 131 4.25 -11.12 6.11
N THR A 132 3.89 -12.37 6.36
CA THR A 132 3.39 -12.82 7.66
C THR A 132 4.55 -13.01 8.64
N ARG A 133 4.25 -13.12 9.94
CA ARG A 133 5.29 -13.40 10.94
C ARG A 133 6.03 -14.72 10.65
N ALA A 134 5.31 -15.76 10.24
CA ALA A 134 5.90 -17.05 9.90
C ALA A 134 6.84 -16.94 8.69
N GLN A 135 6.41 -16.26 7.62
CA GLN A 135 7.24 -15.99 6.44
C GLN A 135 8.46 -15.11 6.77
N TYR A 136 8.34 -14.17 7.71
CA TYR A 136 9.47 -13.36 8.19
C TYR A 136 10.54 -14.23 8.85
N ASP A 137 10.11 -15.12 9.74
CA ASP A 137 11.01 -15.98 10.50
C ASP A 137 11.70 -16.99 9.56
N GLU A 138 10.99 -17.49 8.54
CA GLU A 138 11.58 -18.31 7.46
C GLU A 138 12.61 -17.52 6.65
N ALA A 139 12.25 -16.35 6.14
CA ALA A 139 13.15 -15.51 5.36
C ALA A 139 14.40 -15.07 6.14
N LEU A 140 14.31 -14.95 7.47
CA LEU A 140 15.47 -14.70 8.33
C LEU A 140 16.36 -15.94 8.50
N ALA A 141 15.77 -17.14 8.47
CA ALA A 141 16.53 -18.39 8.54
C ALA A 141 17.26 -18.70 7.22
N GLU A 142 16.70 -18.24 6.10
CA GLU A 142 17.28 -18.41 4.75
C GLU A 142 18.30 -17.30 4.38
N ASP A 143 18.40 -16.21 5.15
CA ASP A 143 19.26 -15.06 4.83
C ASP A 143 20.75 -15.43 4.96
N ASP A 144 21.54 -15.19 3.90
CA ASP A 144 22.98 -15.45 3.91
C ASP A 144 23.72 -14.34 4.66
N GLU A 145 24.44 -14.69 5.73
CA GLU A 145 25.27 -13.75 6.50
C GLU A 145 26.34 -13.04 5.63
N ASN A 146 26.77 -13.67 4.53
CA ASN A 146 27.79 -13.12 3.63
C ASN A 146 27.21 -12.22 2.52
N ASP A 147 25.93 -12.34 2.21
CA ASP A 147 25.21 -11.50 1.24
C ASP A 147 23.79 -11.21 1.74
N PRO A 148 23.65 -10.33 2.76
CA PRO A 148 22.36 -10.06 3.36
C PRO A 148 21.42 -9.39 2.37
N SER A 149 20.15 -9.79 2.41
CA SER A 149 19.11 -9.19 1.59
C SER A 149 19.01 -7.69 1.86
N ARG A 150 18.88 -6.89 0.79
CA ARG A 150 18.77 -5.42 0.88
C ARG A 150 17.34 -4.92 0.89
N ASP A 151 16.40 -5.82 1.14
CA ASP A 151 14.99 -5.50 1.18
C ASP A 151 14.53 -5.05 2.57
N VAL A 152 13.48 -4.26 2.56
CA VAL A 152 12.79 -3.82 3.77
C VAL A 152 11.65 -4.78 4.03
N ARG A 153 11.84 -5.71 4.97
CA ARG A 153 10.84 -6.73 5.33
C ARG A 153 9.91 -6.23 6.42
N ILE A 154 8.60 -6.21 6.16
CA ILE A 154 7.56 -5.71 7.06
C ILE A 154 6.52 -6.79 7.34
N VAL A 155 6.26 -7.02 8.62
CA VAL A 155 5.21 -7.95 9.06
C VAL A 155 3.85 -7.28 8.97
N ALA A 156 2.97 -7.82 8.14
CA ALA A 156 1.60 -7.32 8.00
C ALA A 156 0.72 -7.73 9.19
N PRO A 157 -0.19 -6.86 9.66
CA PRO A 157 -1.14 -7.20 10.73
C PRO A 157 -2.30 -8.09 10.24
N ASP A 158 -2.60 -8.08 8.94
CA ASP A 158 -3.63 -8.88 8.27
C ASP A 158 -3.01 -9.58 7.04
N THR A 159 -3.54 -10.73 6.61
CA THR A 159 -3.02 -11.45 5.43
C THR A 159 -3.37 -10.78 4.10
N ARG A 160 -4.38 -9.91 4.08
CA ARG A 160 -4.81 -9.19 2.88
C ARG A 160 -4.73 -7.69 3.07
N GLY A 161 -4.28 -7.00 2.04
CA GLY A 161 -4.18 -5.55 2.05
C GLY A 161 -3.74 -4.99 0.71
N VAL A 162 -3.26 -3.75 0.73
CA VAL A 162 -2.79 -3.04 -0.46
C VAL A 162 -1.53 -2.25 -0.18
N VAL A 163 -0.67 -2.13 -1.17
CA VAL A 163 0.42 -1.14 -1.21
C VAL A 163 0.00 -0.02 -2.14
N VAL A 164 -0.05 1.20 -1.62
CA VAL A 164 -0.34 2.40 -2.38
C VAL A 164 0.97 3.01 -2.84
N VAL A 165 1.11 3.16 -4.15
CA VAL A 165 2.25 3.81 -4.81
C VAL A 165 1.85 5.24 -5.16
N ARG A 166 2.65 6.21 -4.75
CA ARG A 166 2.43 7.63 -5.07
C ARG A 166 3.68 8.24 -5.67
N VAL A 167 3.51 8.98 -6.76
CA VAL A 167 4.59 9.78 -7.37
C VAL A 167 4.12 11.21 -7.56
N ILE A 168 4.94 12.16 -7.08
CA ILE A 168 4.61 13.58 -7.11
C ILE A 168 5.19 14.25 -8.36
N ALA A 169 4.33 14.92 -9.12
CA ALA A 169 4.69 15.84 -10.20
C ALA A 169 4.64 17.28 -9.68
N GLY A 170 5.77 17.78 -9.15
CA GLY A 170 5.87 19.15 -8.65
C GLY A 170 5.71 20.23 -9.71
N LEU A 171 5.90 19.88 -10.99
CA LEU A 171 5.71 20.76 -12.15
C LEU A 171 4.80 20.09 -13.20
N PRO A 172 4.03 20.85 -14.01
CA PRO A 172 3.19 20.29 -15.06
C PRO A 172 3.95 19.43 -16.09
N SER A 173 5.20 19.79 -16.41
CA SER A 173 6.06 19.03 -17.33
C SER A 173 6.47 17.65 -16.79
N GLN A 174 6.34 17.42 -15.47
CA GLN A 174 6.69 16.15 -14.83
C GLN A 174 5.54 15.13 -14.82
N ARG A 175 4.31 15.57 -15.13
CA ARG A 175 3.10 14.72 -15.04
C ARG A 175 3.16 13.43 -15.86
N PRO A 176 3.62 13.43 -17.13
CA PRO A 176 3.79 12.19 -17.87
C PRO A 176 4.78 11.24 -17.19
N GLY A 177 5.88 11.78 -16.66
CA GLY A 177 6.88 11.01 -15.92
C GLY A 177 6.33 10.42 -14.62
N ALA A 178 5.47 11.15 -13.90
CA ALA A 178 4.85 10.65 -12.68
C ALA A 178 3.89 9.47 -12.96
N ASN A 179 3.06 9.58 -13.99
CA ASN A 179 2.17 8.50 -14.41
C ASN A 179 2.95 7.25 -14.83
N ALA A 180 4.04 7.42 -15.58
CA ALA A 180 4.92 6.32 -15.99
C ALA A 180 5.66 5.71 -14.80
N ALA A 181 6.15 6.52 -13.86
CA ALA A 181 6.89 6.05 -12.68
C ALA A 181 6.01 5.21 -11.75
N VAL A 182 4.71 5.54 -11.61
CA VAL A 182 3.76 4.68 -10.88
C VAL A 182 3.64 3.30 -11.55
N GLN A 183 3.50 3.26 -12.88
CA GLN A 183 3.33 1.99 -13.61
C GLN A 183 4.63 1.18 -13.72
N ALA A 184 5.79 1.80 -13.51
CA ALA A 184 7.09 1.14 -13.55
C ALA A 184 7.45 0.41 -12.25
N VAL A 185 6.67 0.58 -11.18
CA VAL A 185 6.84 -0.22 -9.96
C VAL A 185 6.45 -1.66 -10.24
N SER A 186 7.23 -2.60 -9.74
CA SER A 186 6.94 -4.03 -9.82
C SER A 186 6.29 -4.51 -8.53
N CYS A 187 5.31 -5.40 -8.67
CA CYS A 187 4.49 -5.92 -7.60
C CYS A 187 4.35 -7.43 -7.80
N THR A 188 5.21 -8.23 -7.17
CA THR A 188 5.29 -9.67 -7.40
C THR A 188 5.15 -10.46 -6.11
N THR A 189 4.57 -11.65 -6.20
CA THR A 189 4.63 -12.62 -5.10
C THR A 189 5.99 -13.33 -5.16
N ASP A 190 6.77 -13.22 -4.10
CA ASP A 190 8.02 -13.95 -3.94
C ASP A 190 7.66 -15.43 -3.71
N SER A 191 7.55 -16.18 -4.80
CA SER A 191 7.67 -17.63 -4.73
C SER A 191 9.17 -17.96 -4.70
N ALA A 192 9.59 -18.87 -3.82
CA ALA A 192 10.96 -19.38 -3.66
C ALA A 192 11.57 -20.07 -4.92
N ALA A 193 11.04 -19.80 -6.12
CA ALA A 193 11.42 -20.44 -7.38
C ALA A 193 12.38 -19.60 -8.25
N ASP A 194 12.61 -18.32 -7.96
CA ASP A 194 13.38 -17.44 -8.87
C ASP A 194 14.90 -17.35 -8.56
N ASP A 195 15.38 -18.06 -7.54
CA ASP A 195 16.82 -18.12 -7.20
C ASP A 195 17.65 -19.00 -8.16
N THR A 196 17.04 -19.56 -9.21
CA THR A 196 17.75 -20.42 -10.17
C THR A 196 18.29 -19.71 -11.41
N ASN A 197 17.99 -18.41 -11.62
CA ASN A 197 18.44 -17.73 -12.85
C ASN A 197 19.67 -16.80 -12.68
N GLY A 198 20.28 -16.78 -11.48
CA GLY A 198 21.48 -15.95 -11.18
C GLY A 198 22.79 -16.70 -11.05
N LYS A 199 22.79 -18.04 -11.12
CA LYS A 199 24.01 -18.85 -10.97
C LYS A 199 24.46 -19.37 -12.33
N ASP A 200 25.23 -18.56 -13.05
CA ASP A 200 26.16 -19.06 -14.06
C ASP A 200 27.55 -19.21 -13.41
N PRO A 201 27.96 -20.42 -12.97
CA PRO A 201 29.28 -20.62 -12.42
C PRO A 201 30.19 -21.28 -13.45
N THR A 202 30.41 -20.72 -14.65
CA THR A 202 31.66 -20.97 -15.40
C THR A 202 31.79 -20.15 -16.70
N ALA A 203 32.56 -19.07 -16.68
CA ALA A 203 33.39 -18.67 -17.83
C ALA A 203 34.60 -17.84 -17.37
N LYS A 204 35.74 -18.55 -17.23
CA LYS A 204 37.08 -18.02 -16.96
C LYS A 204 37.54 -17.06 -18.07
N PRO A 205 38.27 -15.96 -17.77
CA PRO A 205 38.85 -15.12 -18.80
C PRO A 205 40.13 -15.77 -19.34
N ALA A 206 40.21 -15.96 -20.65
CA ALA A 206 41.46 -16.28 -21.33
C ALA A 206 41.90 -15.06 -22.15
N GLY A 207 42.86 -14.32 -21.61
CA GLY A 207 43.67 -13.40 -22.39
C GLY A 207 44.89 -14.13 -22.95
N ARG A 208 45.14 -13.99 -24.25
CA ARG A 208 46.35 -13.39 -24.85
C ARG A 208 46.15 -13.24 -26.35
#